data_AF-A0A953HH57-F1
#
_entry.id   AF-A0A953HH57-F1
#
_cell.length_a   1.000
_cell.length_b   1.000
_cell.length_c   1.000
_cell.angle_alpha   90.00
_cell.angle_beta   90.00
_cell.angle_gamma   90.00
#
_symmetry.space_group_name_H-M   'P 1'
#
loop_
_entity.id
_entity.type
_entity.pdbx_description
1 polymer ?
#
loop_
_entity_poly.entity_id
_entity_poly.type
_entity_poly.pdbx_seq_one_letter_code
_entity_poly.pdbx_strand_id
1 'polypeptide(L)'
;MVTLSQGGINVLSWNNPYTTGITSVTIERAPVSDSGYVTIGAIQDLKKPSQYFTDANPLPGDNYYRVKILFNSNLEWFGNEFLIHVDSSLITERKLVPSKDSVEHLVSQLGVKADVPPQPNYQISQYIYTNPYNGNINIELRSALDIAYKVVFYDDKGQEVLEIPRVNDVFLVLDKRNFQKNGLYRFVVFEGEKKYTDGYVSVY
;
A
#
# COMPACT_ATOMS: atom_id res chain seq x y z
N MET A 1 -2.76 -2.08 6.83
CA MET A 1 -1.88 -1.88 8.00
C MET A 1 -2.57 -2.47 9.22
N VAL A 2 -1.81 -2.89 10.21
CA VAL A 2 -2.28 -3.39 11.50
C VAL A 2 -1.50 -2.69 12.58
N THR A 3 -2.20 -2.31 13.64
CA THR A 3 -1.62 -1.49 14.69
C THR A 3 -1.90 -2.10 16.07
N LEU A 4 -0.88 -2.14 16.92
CA LEU A 4 -1.02 -2.45 18.33
C LEU A 4 -0.57 -1.25 19.14
N SER A 5 -1.39 -0.82 20.10
CA SER A 5 -1.00 0.16 21.10
C SER A 5 -0.77 -0.56 22.42
N GLN A 6 0.46 -0.51 22.93
CA GLN A 6 0.77 -1.13 24.22
C GLN A 6 1.78 -0.28 24.98
N GLY A 7 1.39 0.18 26.18
CA GLY A 7 2.25 1.01 27.05
C GLY A 7 2.62 2.38 26.46
N GLY A 8 1.72 2.98 25.66
CA GLY A 8 1.96 4.28 25.02
C GLY A 8 2.94 4.21 23.83
N ILE A 9 3.16 3.02 23.27
CA ILE A 9 3.90 2.78 22.02
C ILE A 9 2.92 2.27 20.98
N ASN A 10 2.96 2.86 19.79
CA ASN A 10 2.16 2.39 18.66
C ASN A 10 3.06 1.65 17.69
N VAL A 11 2.79 0.37 17.49
CA VAL A 11 3.47 -0.46 16.48
C VAL A 11 2.58 -0.54 15.27
N LEU A 12 3.09 -0.13 14.11
CA LEU A 12 2.41 -0.19 12.83
C LEU A 12 3.08 -1.28 11.99
N SER A 13 2.28 -2.15 11.37
CA SER A 13 2.77 -3.16 10.45
C SER A 13 1.96 -3.16 9.16
N TRP A 14 2.60 -3.38 8.03
CA TRP A 14 1.92 -3.45 6.74
C TRP A 14 2.66 -4.37 5.78
N ASN A 15 1.95 -4.79 4.75
CA ASN A 15 2.55 -5.42 3.58
C ASN A 15 2.75 -4.34 2.51
N ASN A 16 3.99 -4.13 2.10
CA ASN A 16 4.35 -3.32 0.96
C ASN A 16 4.28 -4.20 -0.30
N PRO A 17 3.34 -3.94 -1.23
CA PRO A 17 3.21 -4.72 -2.45
C PRO A 17 4.33 -4.41 -3.46
N TYR A 18 5.09 -3.34 -3.25
CA TYR A 18 6.18 -2.93 -4.14
C TYR A 18 7.53 -3.39 -3.57
N THR A 19 8.34 -4.05 -4.39
CA THR A 19 9.70 -4.53 -4.02
C THR A 19 10.80 -3.90 -4.86
N THR A 20 10.44 -3.14 -5.91
CA THR A 20 11.36 -2.49 -6.84
C THR A 20 10.90 -1.07 -7.17
N GLY A 21 11.82 -0.23 -7.63
CA GLY A 21 11.52 1.15 -8.05
C GLY A 21 11.23 2.13 -6.91
N ILE A 22 11.45 1.74 -5.66
CA ILE A 22 11.22 2.57 -4.47
C ILE A 22 12.49 3.33 -4.10
N THR A 23 12.36 4.63 -3.88
CA THR A 23 13.39 5.50 -3.31
C THR A 23 13.32 5.52 -1.78
N SER A 24 12.13 5.71 -1.22
CA SER A 24 11.93 5.73 0.23
C SER A 24 10.53 5.31 0.64
N VAL A 25 10.40 4.78 1.85
CA VAL A 25 9.12 4.52 2.51
C VAL A 25 9.13 5.26 3.83
N THR A 26 8.19 6.19 4.02
CA THR A 26 8.08 7.04 5.19
C THR A 26 6.72 6.87 5.86
N ILE A 27 6.69 7.00 7.17
CA ILE A 27 5.46 6.95 7.96
C ILE A 27 5.09 8.37 8.33
N GLU A 28 3.86 8.75 8.05
CA GLU A 28 3.31 10.06 8.38
C GLU A 28 2.21 9.91 9.43
N ARG A 29 2.12 10.91 10.32
CA ARG A 29 1.12 11.00 11.38
C ARG A 29 0.43 12.36 11.37
N ALA A 30 -0.87 12.40 11.64
CA ALA A 30 -1.66 13.61 11.80
C ALA A 30 -2.58 13.52 13.03
N PRO A 31 -2.95 14.67 13.65
CA PRO A 31 -3.96 14.72 14.71
C PRO A 31 -5.40 14.72 14.18
N VAL A 32 -5.60 14.93 12.87
CA VAL A 32 -6.90 14.96 12.18
C VAL A 32 -6.76 14.18 10.87
N SER A 33 -7.82 13.52 10.38
CA SER A 33 -7.77 12.86 9.06
C SER A 33 -7.56 13.87 7.94
N ASP A 34 -7.03 13.39 6.81
CA ASP A 34 -6.88 14.13 5.54
C ASP A 34 -6.04 15.42 5.57
N SER A 35 -5.51 15.85 6.73
CA SER A 35 -4.78 17.11 6.87
C SER A 35 -3.76 17.08 8.00
N GLY A 36 -2.69 17.87 7.88
CA GLY A 36 -1.70 18.03 8.96
C GLY A 36 -0.73 16.84 9.15
N TYR A 37 -0.55 16.00 8.13
CA TYR A 37 0.40 14.89 8.16
C TYR A 37 1.86 15.37 8.26
N VAL A 38 2.59 14.85 9.24
CA VAL A 38 4.02 15.05 9.42
C VAL A 38 4.77 13.73 9.37
N THR A 39 5.94 13.71 8.74
CA THR A 39 6.80 12.52 8.69
C THR A 39 7.39 12.24 10.08
N ILE A 40 7.11 11.06 10.63
CA ILE A 40 7.61 10.62 11.94
C ILE A 40 8.75 9.60 11.83
N GLY A 41 8.97 9.03 10.65
CA GLY A 41 10.07 8.12 10.42
C GLY A 41 10.15 7.56 9.00
N ALA A 42 11.23 6.83 8.73
CA ALA A 42 11.50 6.19 7.46
C ALA A 42 11.97 4.74 7.66
N ILE A 43 11.60 3.86 6.73
CA ILE A 43 12.05 2.47 6.72
C ILE A 43 13.37 2.36 5.97
N GLN A 44 14.32 1.63 6.58
CA GLN A 44 15.65 1.43 6.02
C GLN A 44 15.70 0.23 5.06
N ASP A 45 15.01 -0.86 5.38
CA ASP A 45 14.99 -2.07 4.56
C ASP A 45 13.73 -2.11 3.67
N LEU A 46 13.90 -1.68 2.43
CA LEU A 46 12.82 -1.55 1.45
C LEU A 46 12.56 -2.85 0.66
N LYS A 47 13.39 -3.89 0.85
CA LYS A 47 13.30 -5.13 0.06
C LYS A 47 12.31 -6.13 0.63
N LYS A 48 11.95 -5.99 1.91
CA LYS A 48 11.01 -6.90 2.59
C LYS A 48 9.56 -6.46 2.33
N PRO A 49 8.67 -7.37 1.90
CA PRO A 49 7.27 -7.05 1.71
C PRO A 49 6.57 -6.81 3.05
N SER A 50 6.88 -7.56 4.10
CA SER A 50 6.36 -7.28 5.44
C SER A 50 7.24 -6.24 6.13
N GLN A 51 6.67 -5.09 6.45
CA GLN A 51 7.36 -3.98 7.10
C GLN A 51 6.64 -3.59 8.39
N TYR A 52 7.38 -3.00 9.32
CA TYR A 52 6.82 -2.44 10.54
C TYR A 52 7.58 -1.17 10.95
N PHE A 53 6.88 -0.32 11.70
CA PHE A 53 7.40 0.91 12.28
C PHE A 53 6.88 1.04 13.71
N THR A 54 7.72 1.55 14.60
CA THR A 54 7.31 1.78 15.98
C THR A 54 7.35 3.26 16.29
N ASP A 55 6.17 3.84 16.53
CA ASP A 55 6.01 5.19 17.04
C ASP A 55 6.16 5.15 18.57
N ALA A 56 7.34 5.57 19.03
CA ALA A 56 7.65 5.66 20.44
C ALA A 56 7.08 6.92 21.10
N ASN A 57 6.49 7.88 20.38
CA ASN A 57 5.97 9.12 20.99
C ASN A 57 4.63 9.54 20.34
N PRO A 58 3.56 8.73 20.45
CA PRO A 58 2.25 9.11 19.95
C PRO A 58 1.67 10.30 20.72
N LEU A 59 0.81 11.08 20.06
CA LEU A 59 0.10 12.18 20.72
C LEU A 59 -1.04 11.61 21.59
N PRO A 60 -1.42 12.25 22.70
CA PRO A 60 -2.64 11.88 23.41
C PRO A 60 -3.87 12.14 22.51
N GLY A 61 -4.85 11.24 22.56
CA GLY A 61 -6.05 11.29 21.73
C GLY A 61 -5.88 10.60 20.38
N ASP A 62 -6.54 11.14 19.36
CA ASP A 62 -6.58 10.52 18.03
C ASP A 62 -5.29 10.77 17.24
N ASN A 63 -4.73 9.69 16.71
CA ASN A 63 -3.57 9.73 15.83
C ASN A 63 -3.90 8.99 14.54
N TYR A 64 -3.83 9.71 13.42
CA TYR A 64 -4.03 9.17 12.08
C TYR A 64 -2.68 8.88 11.46
N TYR A 65 -2.47 7.66 11.00
CA TYR A 65 -1.22 7.21 10.38
C TYR A 65 -1.44 6.81 8.93
N ARG A 66 -0.45 7.09 8.08
CA ARG A 66 -0.39 6.57 6.71
C ARG A 66 1.04 6.28 6.30
N VAL A 67 1.20 5.38 5.33
CA VAL A 67 2.49 5.11 4.69
C VAL A 67 2.58 5.95 3.42
N LYS A 68 3.70 6.63 3.23
CA LYS A 68 4.05 7.28 1.97
C LYS A 68 5.23 6.54 1.33
N ILE A 69 5.09 6.19 0.06
CA ILE A 69 6.15 5.57 -0.73
C ILE A 69 6.55 6.56 -1.81
N LEU A 70 7.83 6.93 -1.84
CA LEU A 70 8.43 7.70 -2.92
C LEU A 70 9.10 6.74 -3.89
N PHE A 71 8.72 6.78 -5.17
CA PHE A 71 9.35 6.00 -6.23
C PHE A 71 10.49 6.76 -6.89
N ASN A 72 11.37 6.04 -7.60
CA ASN A 72 12.50 6.62 -8.35
C ASN A 72 12.07 7.59 -9.46
N SER A 73 10.79 7.55 -9.82
CA SER A 73 10.13 8.45 -10.75
C SER A 73 9.68 9.78 -10.15
N ASN A 74 9.95 10.00 -8.85
CA ASN A 74 9.39 11.06 -8.03
C ASN A 74 7.86 11.00 -7.86
N LEU A 75 7.23 9.87 -8.20
CA LEU A 75 5.83 9.63 -7.85
C LEU A 75 5.72 9.30 -6.36
N GLU A 76 4.68 9.84 -5.73
CA GLU A 76 4.31 9.54 -4.36
C GLU A 76 3.06 8.66 -4.34
N TRP A 77 3.09 7.61 -3.53
CA TRP A 77 1.92 6.80 -3.20
C TRP A 77 1.61 6.90 -1.72
N PHE A 78 0.32 7.00 -1.41
CA PHE A 78 -0.19 7.02 -0.06
C PHE A 78 -1.00 5.76 0.21
N GLY A 79 -0.66 5.06 1.28
CA GLY A 79 -1.47 3.96 1.78
C GLY A 79 -2.71 4.45 2.51
N ASN A 80 -3.62 3.51 2.80
CA ASN A 80 -4.82 3.79 3.58
C ASN A 80 -4.46 4.39 4.95
N GLU A 81 -5.34 5.26 5.44
CA GLU A 81 -5.22 5.88 6.75
C GLU A 81 -5.69 4.94 7.87
N PHE A 82 -5.00 4.99 9.01
CA PHE A 82 -5.32 4.19 10.19
C PHE A 82 -5.39 5.08 11.43
N LEU A 83 -6.52 5.03 12.14
CA LEU A 83 -6.75 5.75 13.39
C LEU A 83 -6.33 4.89 14.58
N ILE A 84 -5.57 5.48 15.50
CA ILE A 84 -5.31 4.93 16.83
C ILE A 84 -5.65 6.00 17.87
N HIS A 85 -6.52 5.65 18.81
CA HIS A 85 -6.75 6.46 20.00
C HIS A 85 -5.75 6.09 21.09
N VAL A 86 -5.05 7.07 21.66
CA VAL A 86 -4.10 6.86 22.77
C VAL A 86 -4.59 7.57 24.01
N ASP A 87 -4.92 6.80 25.05
CA ASP A 87 -5.32 7.33 26.34
C ASP A 87 -4.15 8.08 27.00
N SER A 88 -4.43 9.31 27.44
CA SER A 88 -3.46 10.18 28.10
C SER A 88 -2.86 9.59 29.40
N SER A 89 -3.57 8.67 30.06
CA SER A 89 -3.08 7.92 31.22
C SER A 89 -1.90 7.01 30.87
N LEU A 90 -1.93 6.36 29.70
CA LEU A 90 -0.87 5.46 29.23
C LEU A 90 0.45 6.17 28.94
N ILE A 91 0.39 7.45 28.55
CA ILE A 91 1.57 8.29 28.32
C ILE A 91 2.17 8.75 29.65
N THR A 92 1.31 9.05 30.63
CA THR A 92 1.71 9.60 31.93
C THR A 92 2.45 8.58 32.81
N GLU A 93 2.09 7.30 32.71
CA GLU A 93 2.75 6.21 33.43
C GLU A 93 4.18 5.89 32.93
N ARG A 94 4.58 6.51 31.82
CA ARG A 94 5.83 6.21 31.11
C ARG A 94 7.02 6.93 31.76
N LYS A 95 7.65 6.27 32.72
CA LYS A 95 8.73 6.89 33.53
C LYS A 95 10.04 7.16 32.77
N LEU A 96 10.30 6.55 31.61
CA LEU A 96 11.46 6.80 30.76
C LEU A 96 11.13 6.47 29.29
N VAL A 97 11.62 7.27 28.34
CA VAL A 97 11.55 6.93 26.91
C VAL A 97 12.42 5.69 26.70
N PRO A 98 11.85 4.55 26.25
CA PRO A 98 12.65 3.35 26.01
C PRO A 98 13.68 3.65 24.91
N SER A 99 14.93 3.23 25.12
CA SER A 99 15.93 3.23 24.05
C SER A 99 15.44 2.40 22.87
N LYS A 100 15.96 2.64 21.66
CA LYS A 100 15.62 1.86 20.45
C LYS A 100 15.68 0.34 20.72
N ASP A 101 16.69 -0.10 21.46
CA ASP A 101 16.88 -1.49 21.87
C ASP A 101 15.79 -1.98 22.84
N SER A 102 15.34 -1.13 23.76
CA SER A 102 14.24 -1.45 24.69
C SER A 102 12.89 -1.59 23.97
N VAL A 103 12.68 -0.83 22.90
CA VAL A 103 11.50 -0.93 22.03
C VAL A 103 11.51 -2.25 21.26
N GLU A 104 12.64 -2.64 20.68
CA GLU A 104 12.80 -3.91 19.98
C GLU A 104 12.59 -5.11 20.93
N HIS A 105 13.09 -5.02 22.16
CA HIS A 105 12.86 -6.03 23.19
C HIS A 105 11.39 -6.12 23.61
N LEU A 106 10.68 -5.00 23.81
CA LEU A 106 9.24 -5.01 24.07
C LEU A 106 8.47 -5.68 22.92
N VAL A 107 8.75 -5.31 21.67
CA VAL A 107 8.10 -5.90 20.48
C VAL A 107 8.30 -7.43 20.43
N SER A 108 9.50 -7.92 20.79
CA SER A 108 9.78 -9.36 20.84
C SER A 108 9.08 -10.09 22.01
N GLN A 109 8.94 -9.45 23.17
CA GLN A 109 8.27 -10.01 24.35
C GLN A 109 6.75 -10.01 24.23
N LEU A 110 6.19 -9.06 23.49
CA LEU A 110 4.74 -8.95 23.27
C LEU A 110 4.18 -10.02 22.31
N GLY A 111 5.03 -10.91 21.79
CA GLY A 111 4.58 -12.03 20.97
C GLY A 111 3.73 -11.57 19.79
N VAL A 112 4.04 -10.40 19.21
CA VAL A 112 3.37 -9.86 18.03
C VAL A 112 3.70 -10.77 16.84
N LYS A 113 3.06 -11.93 16.77
CA LYS A 113 2.57 -12.40 15.50
C LYS A 113 1.61 -11.32 15.07
N ALA A 114 1.98 -10.54 14.07
CA ALA A 114 1.02 -9.67 13.41
C ALA A 114 -0.13 -10.59 12.98
N ASP A 115 -1.20 -10.63 13.79
CA ASP A 115 -2.43 -11.28 13.40
C ASP A 115 -3.03 -10.30 12.42
N VAL A 116 -2.48 -10.34 11.20
CA VAL A 116 -2.95 -9.56 10.08
C VAL A 116 -4.35 -10.10 9.85
N PRO A 117 -5.43 -9.34 10.18
CA PRO A 117 -6.74 -9.75 9.70
C PRO A 117 -6.54 -9.92 8.20
N PRO A 118 -6.93 -11.06 7.61
CA PRO A 118 -6.61 -11.36 6.22
C PRO A 118 -7.11 -10.18 5.39
N GLN A 119 -6.17 -9.29 5.03
CA GLN A 119 -6.43 -8.25 4.07
C GLN A 119 -6.91 -9.02 2.84
N PRO A 120 -7.96 -8.55 2.12
CA PRO A 120 -8.33 -9.20 0.87
C PRO A 120 -7.04 -9.41 0.10
N ASN A 121 -6.73 -10.67 -0.21
CA ASN A 121 -5.48 -11.05 -0.84
C ASN A 121 -5.47 -10.37 -2.20
N TYR A 122 -4.96 -9.14 -2.26
CA TYR A 122 -4.74 -8.39 -3.48
C TYR A 122 -3.63 -9.15 -4.19
N GLN A 123 -4.04 -10.13 -5.01
CA GLN A 123 -3.11 -10.84 -5.87
C GLN A 123 -2.48 -9.79 -6.78
N ILE A 124 -1.20 -9.50 -6.52
CA ILE A 124 -0.40 -8.66 -7.39
C ILE A 124 -0.38 -9.37 -8.73
N SER A 125 -1.02 -8.75 -9.71
CA SER A 125 -1.12 -9.32 -11.03
C SER A 125 0.25 -9.31 -11.69
N GLN A 126 0.71 -10.49 -12.08
CA GLN A 126 1.94 -10.62 -12.86
C GLN A 126 1.76 -10.11 -14.30
N TYR A 127 0.51 -9.96 -14.75
CA TYR A 127 0.18 -9.62 -16.14
C TYR A 127 -0.18 -8.15 -16.33
N ILE A 128 -0.75 -7.49 -15.32
CA ILE A 128 -1.16 -6.09 -15.43
C ILE A 128 -0.70 -5.34 -14.19
N TYR A 129 0.24 -4.42 -14.36
CA TYR A 129 0.87 -3.74 -13.24
C TYR A 129 1.25 -2.29 -13.57
N THR A 130 1.27 -1.45 -12.55
CA THR A 130 1.73 -0.07 -12.67
C THR A 130 3.25 -0.06 -12.81
N ASN A 131 3.74 0.58 -13.85
CA ASN A 131 5.17 0.82 -14.03
C ASN A 131 5.64 1.87 -13.01
N PRO A 132 6.55 1.51 -12.08
CA PRO A 132 6.98 2.41 -11.01
C PRO A 132 7.78 3.61 -11.53
N TYR A 133 8.30 3.56 -12.77
CA TYR A 133 9.13 4.61 -13.35
C TYR A 133 8.34 5.75 -14.00
N ASN A 134 7.11 5.52 -14.44
CA ASN A 134 6.30 6.54 -15.12
C ASN A 134 4.82 6.56 -14.71
N GLY A 135 4.36 5.57 -13.95
CA GLY A 135 2.96 5.41 -13.54
C GLY A 135 2.04 4.84 -14.61
N ASN A 136 2.54 4.55 -15.81
CA ASN A 136 1.76 3.91 -16.88
C ASN A 136 1.43 2.48 -16.49
N ILE A 137 0.37 1.93 -17.07
CA ILE A 137 -0.03 0.55 -16.84
C ILE A 137 0.61 -0.33 -17.90
N ASN A 138 1.44 -1.28 -17.46
CA ASN A 138 1.99 -2.30 -18.33
C ASN A 138 1.06 -3.51 -18.32
N ILE A 139 0.78 -4.04 -19.52
CA ILE A 139 0.01 -5.26 -19.74
C ILE A 139 0.94 -6.23 -20.47
N GLU A 140 1.30 -7.33 -19.82
CA GLU A 140 2.15 -8.40 -20.35
C GLU A 140 1.35 -9.72 -20.41
N LEU A 141 0.92 -10.10 -21.61
CA LEU A 141 0.15 -11.31 -21.87
C LEU A 141 0.88 -12.15 -22.93
N ARG A 142 1.64 -13.15 -22.47
CA ARG A 142 2.56 -13.94 -23.32
C ARG A 142 1.91 -14.61 -24.52
N SER A 143 0.62 -14.93 -24.42
CA SER A 143 -0.15 -15.60 -25.47
C SER A 143 -1.08 -14.65 -26.23
N ALA A 144 -0.90 -13.33 -26.14
CA ALA A 144 -1.80 -12.35 -26.76
C ALA A 144 -1.82 -12.37 -28.31
N LEU A 145 -0.80 -12.96 -28.94
CA LEU A 145 -0.77 -13.14 -30.39
C LEU A 145 -1.68 -14.29 -30.86
N ASP A 146 -1.81 -15.32 -30.03
CA ASP A 146 -2.58 -16.54 -30.35
C ASP A 146 -3.98 -16.50 -29.76
N ILE A 147 -4.15 -15.81 -28.63
CA ILE A 147 -5.37 -15.77 -27.84
C ILE A 147 -5.94 -14.36 -27.85
N ALA A 148 -7.22 -14.23 -28.18
CA ALA A 148 -7.95 -12.97 -28.12
C ALA A 148 -8.27 -12.61 -26.67
N TYR A 149 -7.34 -11.89 -26.03
CA TYR A 149 -7.57 -11.33 -24.70
C TYR A 149 -8.32 -10.00 -24.78
N LYS A 150 -9.34 -9.85 -23.93
CA LYS A 150 -10.02 -8.58 -23.61
C LYS A 150 -9.68 -8.17 -22.19
N VAL A 151 -9.44 -6.88 -21.95
CA VAL A 151 -9.20 -6.34 -20.60
C VAL A 151 -10.20 -5.23 -20.30
N VAL A 152 -10.82 -5.29 -19.14
CA VAL A 152 -11.78 -4.27 -18.68
C VAL A 152 -11.36 -3.74 -17.32
N PHE A 153 -11.32 -2.42 -17.18
CA PHE A 153 -10.99 -1.72 -15.94
C PHE A 153 -12.24 -1.12 -15.31
N TYR A 154 -12.34 -1.22 -13.99
CA TYR A 154 -13.42 -0.73 -13.16
C TYR A 154 -12.88 0.20 -12.07
N ASP A 155 -13.65 1.23 -11.74
CA ASP A 155 -13.36 2.11 -10.60
C ASP A 155 -13.75 1.47 -9.25
N ASP A 156 -13.57 2.24 -8.18
CA ASP A 156 -13.91 1.88 -6.80
C ASP A 156 -15.40 1.62 -6.57
N LYS A 157 -16.27 2.11 -7.47
CA LYS A 157 -17.72 1.91 -7.44
C LYS A 157 -18.16 0.75 -8.32
N GLY A 158 -17.23 0.07 -8.99
CA GLY A 158 -17.51 -1.01 -9.93
C GLY A 158 -18.01 -0.53 -11.30
N GLN A 159 -17.86 0.76 -11.62
CA GLN A 159 -18.18 1.30 -12.94
C GLN A 159 -17.03 1.04 -13.91
N GLU A 160 -17.35 0.60 -15.12
CA GLU A 160 -16.36 0.45 -16.18
C GLU A 160 -15.80 1.80 -16.59
N VAL A 161 -14.48 1.92 -16.61
CA VAL A 161 -13.78 3.17 -16.98
C VAL A 161 -13.00 3.06 -18.27
N LEU A 162 -12.59 1.84 -18.63
CA LEU A 162 -11.80 1.59 -19.84
C LEU A 162 -11.93 0.12 -20.25
N GLU A 163 -12.09 -0.10 -21.54
CA GLU A 163 -12.03 -1.42 -22.17
C GLU A 163 -10.93 -1.45 -23.23
N ILE A 164 -10.15 -2.52 -23.22
CA ILE A 164 -9.26 -2.92 -24.31
C ILE A 164 -9.90 -4.15 -24.94
N PRO A 165 -10.66 -3.99 -26.05
CA PRO A 165 -11.48 -5.07 -26.61
C PRO A 165 -10.64 -6.22 -27.16
N ARG A 166 -9.41 -5.93 -27.59
CA ARG A 166 -8.43 -6.93 -28.00
C ARG A 166 -7.00 -6.46 -27.73
N VAL A 167 -6.24 -7.26 -27.00
CA VAL A 167 -4.80 -7.09 -26.83
C VAL A 167 -4.09 -7.77 -27.99
N ASN A 168 -3.41 -7.00 -28.85
CA ASN A 168 -2.74 -7.51 -30.05
C ASN A 168 -1.22 -7.65 -29.90
N ASP A 169 -0.67 -7.25 -28.76
CA ASP A 169 0.76 -7.27 -28.49
C ASP A 169 1.03 -8.03 -27.19
N VAL A 170 2.16 -8.76 -27.16
CA VAL A 170 2.60 -9.45 -25.94
C VAL A 170 2.84 -8.47 -24.79
N PHE A 171 3.30 -7.27 -25.13
CA PHE A 171 3.56 -6.19 -24.20
C PHE A 171 2.89 -4.91 -24.70
N LEU A 172 1.94 -4.40 -23.92
CA LEU A 172 1.19 -3.19 -24.20
C LEU A 172 1.38 -2.21 -23.04
N VAL A 173 1.68 -0.95 -23.36
CA VAL A 173 1.75 0.13 -22.38
C VAL A 173 0.54 1.03 -22.55
N LEU A 174 -0.27 1.10 -21.50
CA LEU A 174 -1.42 1.99 -21.42
C LEU A 174 -1.02 3.25 -20.62
N ASP A 175 -1.22 4.42 -21.22
CA ASP A 175 -0.91 5.69 -20.56
C ASP A 175 -1.85 5.91 -19.37
N LYS A 176 -1.29 6.31 -18.23
CA LYS A 176 -2.07 6.59 -17.03
C LYS A 176 -3.14 7.67 -17.22
N ARG A 177 -2.97 8.56 -18.20
CA ARG A 177 -3.92 9.62 -18.54
C ARG A 177 -5.20 9.10 -19.18
N ASN A 178 -5.24 7.83 -19.58
CA ASN A 178 -6.47 7.18 -20.02
C ASN A 178 -7.44 6.90 -18.85
N PHE A 179 -6.99 7.05 -17.60
CA PHE A 179 -7.82 6.92 -16.41
C PHE A 179 -8.27 8.32 -15.93
N GLN A 180 -9.53 8.42 -15.48
CA GLN A 180 -10.15 9.70 -15.15
C GLN A 180 -9.59 10.35 -13.87
N LYS A 181 -9.08 9.56 -12.93
CA LYS A 181 -8.55 10.03 -11.64
C LYS A 181 -7.45 9.10 -11.16
N ASN A 182 -6.65 9.59 -10.22
CA ASN A 182 -5.72 8.74 -9.49
C ASN A 182 -6.49 7.85 -8.52
N GLY A 183 -6.04 6.61 -8.33
CA GLY A 183 -6.70 5.66 -7.45
C GLY A 183 -6.43 4.21 -7.77
N LEU A 184 -7.13 3.34 -7.03
CA LEU A 184 -7.09 1.90 -7.24
C LEU A 184 -8.19 1.51 -8.24
N TYR A 185 -7.80 0.75 -9.25
CA TYR A 185 -8.69 0.25 -10.29
C TYR A 185 -8.69 -1.28 -10.27
N ARG A 186 -9.87 -1.89 -10.32
CA ARG A 186 -9.98 -3.33 -10.53
C ARG A 186 -9.90 -3.61 -12.02
N PHE A 187 -9.15 -4.62 -12.45
CA PHE A 187 -9.17 -5.07 -13.83
C PHE A 187 -9.66 -6.51 -13.91
N VAL A 188 -10.25 -6.87 -15.05
CA VAL A 188 -10.63 -8.25 -15.39
C VAL A 188 -10.11 -8.57 -16.78
N VAL A 189 -9.40 -9.69 -16.92
CA VAL A 189 -8.90 -10.22 -18.18
C VAL A 189 -9.79 -11.36 -18.61
N PHE A 190 -10.23 -11.34 -19.86
CA PHE A 190 -11.03 -12.38 -20.50
C PHE A 190 -10.24 -13.02 -21.64
N GLU A 191 -10.31 -14.34 -21.73
CA GLU A 191 -9.87 -15.15 -22.87
C GLU A 191 -11.12 -15.52 -23.66
N GLY A 192 -11.37 -14.80 -24.76
CA GLY A 192 -12.68 -14.82 -25.43
C GLY A 192 -13.80 -14.39 -24.48
N GLU A 193 -14.76 -15.28 -24.24
CA GLU A 193 -15.90 -15.06 -23.33
C GLU A 193 -15.59 -15.42 -21.87
N LYS A 194 -14.50 -16.15 -21.62
CA LYS A 194 -14.19 -16.72 -20.29
C LYS A 194 -13.30 -15.78 -19.50
N LYS A 195 -13.67 -15.51 -18.24
CA LYS A 195 -12.77 -14.82 -17.29
C LYS A 195 -11.49 -15.64 -17.10
N TYR A 196 -10.34 -15.05 -17.43
CA TYR A 196 -9.01 -15.63 -17.28
C TYR A 196 -8.41 -15.28 -15.92
N THR A 197 -8.39 -13.99 -15.57
CA THR A 197 -7.92 -13.51 -14.26
C THR A 197 -8.52 -12.15 -13.92
N ASP A 198 -8.41 -11.73 -12.67
CA ASP A 198 -8.70 -10.37 -12.22
C ASP A 198 -7.72 -9.94 -11.13
N GLY A 199 -7.67 -8.64 -10.90
CA GLY A 199 -6.80 -8.08 -9.88
C GLY A 199 -6.99 -6.58 -9.78
N TYR A 200 -6.02 -5.93 -9.16
CA TYR A 200 -6.04 -4.49 -8.95
C TYR A 200 -4.75 -3.86 -9.43
N VAL A 201 -4.87 -2.64 -9.93
CA VAL A 201 -3.76 -1.80 -10.36
C VAL A 201 -3.96 -0.39 -9.82
N SER A 202 -2.88 0.30 -9.50
CA SER A 202 -2.95 1.65 -8.97
C SER A 202 -2.52 2.66 -10.03
N VAL A 203 -3.25 3.76 -10.18
CA VAL A 203 -2.96 4.82 -11.15
C VAL A 203 -2.65 6.11 -10.39
N TYR A 204 -1.56 6.80 -10.77
CA TYR A 204 -1.02 7.99 -10.08
C TYR A 204 -0.62 9.12 -11.03
#